data_AF-A0A8X7N9U3-F1
#
_entry.id   AF-A0A8X7N9U3-F1
#
_cell.length_a   1.000
_cell.length_b   1.000
_cell.length_c   1.000
_cell.angle_alpha   90.00
_cell.angle_beta   90.00
_cell.angle_gamma   90.00
#
_symmetry.space_group_name_H-M   'P 1'
#
loop_
_entity.id
_entity.type
_entity.pdbx_description
1 polymer ?
#
loop_
_entity_poly.entity_id
_entity_poly.type
_entity_poly.pdbx_seq_one_letter_code
_entity_poly.pdbx_strand_id
1 'polypeptide(L)'
;MPPKKTRSSITSSFQPSAKRSTSTPAPSTAKGKAFLSSSSSKKGKTEEVSPVKQKPSAEEIAQENARRAALDRFKELDPLKIDDRRFDGYWRIAKKKMGNPVHDEGLNRIHHMLRVFDMDPTYGPCIGLTRLERWHRAKDDFEEDPPEAVRIILETQHGRALDEYRLPVYSSTFGGWGL
;
A
#
# COMPACT_ATOMS: atom_id res chain seq x y z
N MET A 1 -45.90 -35.18 -16.37
CA MET A 1 -45.78 -33.70 -16.47
C MET A 1 -45.28 -33.15 -15.14
N PRO A 2 -44.16 -32.42 -15.06
CA PRO A 2 -43.77 -31.73 -13.83
C PRO A 2 -44.33 -30.28 -13.78
N PRO A 3 -44.64 -29.73 -12.58
CA PRO A 3 -45.20 -28.38 -12.46
C PRO A 3 -44.15 -27.26 -12.60
N LYS A 4 -44.54 -26.19 -13.30
CA LYS A 4 -43.72 -25.01 -13.61
C LYS A 4 -43.57 -24.09 -12.39
N LYS A 5 -42.33 -23.75 -12.01
CA LYS A 5 -42.03 -22.70 -11.02
C LYS A 5 -41.98 -21.34 -11.72
N THR A 6 -42.83 -20.41 -11.31
CA THR A 6 -42.81 -19.00 -11.72
C THR A 6 -41.79 -18.24 -10.87
N ARG A 7 -40.86 -17.51 -11.51
CA ARG A 7 -39.95 -16.54 -10.87
C ARG A 7 -40.49 -15.14 -11.15
N SER A 8 -40.90 -14.42 -10.11
CA SER A 8 -41.23 -12.99 -10.20
C SER A 8 -39.97 -12.15 -10.01
N SER A 9 -39.59 -11.42 -11.06
CA SER A 9 -38.51 -10.45 -11.09
C SER A 9 -39.03 -9.08 -10.64
N ILE A 10 -38.51 -8.59 -9.51
CA ILE A 10 -38.74 -7.23 -8.99
C ILE A 10 -37.54 -6.39 -9.43
N THR A 11 -37.71 -5.55 -10.44
CA THR A 11 -36.74 -4.52 -10.82
C THR A 11 -37.33 -3.16 -10.47
N SER A 12 -36.66 -2.44 -9.58
CA SER A 12 -37.02 -1.11 -9.10
C SER A 12 -36.00 -0.13 -9.66
N SER A 13 -36.32 0.50 -10.79
CA SER A 13 -35.49 1.55 -11.39
C SER A 13 -35.92 2.93 -10.87
N PHE A 14 -35.17 3.47 -9.90
CA PHE A 14 -35.19 4.89 -9.56
C PHE A 14 -34.06 5.60 -10.31
N GLN A 15 -34.39 6.53 -11.20
CA GLN A 15 -33.44 7.49 -11.78
C GLN A 15 -33.78 8.90 -11.31
N PRO A 16 -32.83 9.64 -10.71
CA PRO A 16 -32.94 11.09 -10.62
C PRO A 16 -32.19 11.79 -11.75
N SER A 17 -32.87 12.80 -12.28
CA SER A 17 -32.51 13.72 -13.35
C SER A 17 -31.31 14.61 -13.01
N ALA A 18 -30.37 14.76 -13.95
CA ALA A 18 -29.33 15.80 -13.89
C ALA A 18 -29.41 16.66 -15.16
N LYS A 19 -29.86 17.91 -15.00
CA LYS A 19 -29.66 19.00 -15.96
C LYS A 19 -28.85 20.09 -15.26
N ARG A 20 -27.62 20.36 -15.70
CA ARG A 20 -27.04 21.70 -15.58
C ARG A 20 -25.95 21.95 -16.63
N SER A 21 -26.21 22.97 -17.43
CA SER A 21 -25.40 23.48 -18.53
C SER A 21 -24.49 24.62 -18.06
N THR A 22 -23.31 24.74 -18.69
CA THR A 22 -22.59 25.98 -19.12
C THR A 22 -22.37 27.11 -18.09
N SER A 23 -21.17 27.62 -17.83
CA SER A 23 -20.30 28.33 -18.78
C SER A 23 -19.04 28.89 -18.07
N THR A 24 -17.94 28.99 -18.82
CA THR A 24 -16.76 29.86 -18.58
C THR A 24 -17.08 31.32 -18.97
N PRO A 25 -16.36 32.35 -18.46
CA PRO A 25 -15.18 32.88 -19.18
C PRO A 25 -14.06 33.47 -18.30
N ALA A 26 -12.88 33.66 -18.91
CA ALA A 26 -11.68 34.36 -18.41
C ALA A 26 -11.66 35.85 -18.89
N PRO A 27 -10.52 36.58 -18.89
CA PRO A 27 -9.65 37.07 -17.81
C PRO A 27 -9.53 38.62 -17.81
N SER A 28 -8.92 39.23 -16.78
CA SER A 28 -8.35 40.59 -16.92
C SER A 28 -7.12 40.83 -16.04
N THR A 29 -6.29 41.71 -16.57
CA THR A 29 -4.87 41.97 -16.35
C THR A 29 -4.65 43.02 -15.25
N ALA A 30 -3.57 42.93 -14.46
CA ALA A 30 -2.72 44.09 -14.13
C ALA A 30 -1.47 43.72 -13.33
N LYS A 31 -0.37 44.37 -13.70
CA LYS A 31 1.00 44.32 -13.17
C LYS A 31 1.12 44.94 -11.77
N GLY A 32 2.04 44.41 -10.96
CA GLY A 32 2.66 45.09 -9.82
C GLY A 32 4.07 44.54 -9.62
N LYS A 33 5.06 45.44 -9.48
CA LYS A 33 6.50 45.21 -9.64
C LYS A 33 7.19 44.74 -8.35
N ALA A 34 8.25 43.95 -8.56
CA ALA A 34 9.53 43.82 -7.85
C ALA A 34 9.71 44.39 -6.44
N PHE A 35 10.36 43.61 -5.55
CA PHE A 35 11.58 44.06 -4.87
C PHE A 35 12.43 42.88 -4.37
N LEU A 36 13.74 43.02 -4.54
CA LEU A 36 14.81 42.12 -4.12
C LEU A 36 15.13 42.33 -2.64
N SER A 37 15.58 41.28 -1.94
CA SER A 37 16.87 41.19 -1.20
C SER A 37 16.86 39.88 -0.38
N SER A 38 17.82 38.97 -0.51
CA SER A 38 19.21 38.94 -0.02
C SER A 38 19.37 38.11 1.27
N SER A 39 20.08 36.99 1.10
CA SER A 39 21.22 36.52 1.90
C SER A 39 21.05 35.99 3.33
N SER A 40 21.78 34.89 3.54
CA SER A 40 22.60 34.53 4.72
C SER A 40 22.05 33.57 5.76
N SER A 41 22.42 32.30 5.55
CA SER A 41 23.32 31.52 6.42
C SER A 41 23.35 31.80 7.93
N LYS A 42 22.89 30.82 8.73
CA LYS A 42 23.38 30.38 10.06
C LYS A 42 22.93 28.91 10.18
N LYS A 43 23.77 27.85 10.22
CA LYS A 43 24.94 27.46 11.03
C LYS A 43 24.69 27.49 12.53
N GLY A 44 24.73 26.29 13.13
CA GLY A 44 24.54 25.97 14.55
C GLY A 44 23.41 24.95 14.68
N LYS A 45 23.55 23.78 15.29
CA LYS A 45 24.58 23.22 16.15
C LYS A 45 24.37 21.71 16.14
N THR A 46 25.44 20.97 15.89
CA THR A 46 25.53 19.54 16.13
C THR A 46 25.30 19.28 17.61
N GLU A 47 24.20 18.62 17.95
CA GLU A 47 24.14 17.81 19.16
C GLU A 47 24.47 16.38 18.75
N GLU A 48 25.67 15.98 19.12
CA GLU A 48 26.15 14.61 19.13
C GLU A 48 25.29 13.84 20.15
N VAL A 49 24.21 13.21 19.68
CA VAL A 49 23.54 12.18 20.45
C VAL A 49 24.25 10.89 20.10
N SER A 50 25.21 10.50 20.94
CA SER A 50 25.83 9.17 20.90
C SER A 50 24.72 8.11 20.89
N PRO A 51 24.72 7.13 19.97
CA PRO A 51 23.72 6.08 20.00
C PRO A 51 23.98 5.20 21.21
N VAL A 52 23.12 5.31 22.23
CA VAL A 52 23.04 4.34 23.31
C VAL A 52 22.63 3.02 22.66
N LYS A 53 23.61 2.12 22.47
CA LYS A 53 23.38 0.73 22.06
C LYS A 53 22.66 0.01 23.22
N GLN A 54 21.34 0.11 23.25
CA GLN A 54 20.51 -0.77 24.07
C GLN A 54 20.78 -2.21 23.59
N LYS A 55 21.12 -3.11 24.52
CA LYS A 55 21.25 -4.54 24.20
C LYS A 55 19.86 -5.06 23.80
N PRO A 56 19.76 -5.86 22.71
CA PRO A 56 18.47 -6.38 22.29
C PRO A 56 17.86 -7.27 23.36
N SER A 57 16.55 -7.16 23.55
CA SER A 57 15.79 -7.97 24.50
C SER A 57 15.73 -9.44 24.05
N ALA A 58 15.44 -10.35 24.97
CA ALA A 58 15.29 -11.78 24.63
C ALA A 58 14.17 -12.00 23.58
N GLU A 59 13.14 -11.17 23.59
CA GLU A 59 12.03 -11.22 22.63
C GLU A 59 12.47 -10.76 21.23
N GLU A 60 13.25 -9.68 21.12
CA GLU A 60 13.78 -9.19 19.85
C GLU A 60 14.71 -10.21 19.18
N ILE A 61 15.52 -10.93 19.99
CA ILE A 61 16.37 -12.01 19.50
C ILE A 61 15.52 -13.17 18.97
N ALA A 62 14.46 -13.55 19.68
CA ALA A 62 13.56 -14.62 19.25
C ALA A 62 12.84 -14.25 17.93
N GLN A 63 12.37 -13.00 17.81
CA GLN A 63 11.74 -12.48 16.59
C GLN A 63 12.71 -12.47 15.41
N GLU A 64 13.94 -12.01 15.59
CA GLU A 64 14.96 -12.00 14.54
C GLU A 64 15.35 -13.43 14.10
N ASN A 65 15.47 -14.36 15.04
CA ASN A 65 15.72 -15.77 14.71
C ASN A 65 14.55 -16.39 13.93
N ALA A 66 13.31 -16.07 14.30
CA ALA A 66 12.12 -16.48 13.56
C ALA A 66 12.09 -15.87 12.15
N ARG A 67 12.44 -14.58 12.02
CA ARG A 67 12.56 -13.87 10.73
C ARG A 67 13.59 -14.54 9.82
N ARG A 68 14.77 -14.88 10.35
CA ARG A 68 15.82 -15.61 9.62
C ARG A 68 15.38 -17.01 9.20
N ALA A 69 14.77 -17.76 10.11
CA ALA A 69 14.25 -19.09 9.81
C ALA A 69 13.15 -19.06 8.73
N ALA A 70 12.31 -18.03 8.72
CA ALA A 70 11.31 -17.83 7.67
C ALA A 70 11.97 -17.51 6.31
N LEU A 71 12.98 -16.64 6.28
CA LEU A 71 13.73 -16.31 5.06
C LEU A 71 14.51 -17.52 4.49
N ASP A 72 15.08 -18.37 5.36
CA ASP A 72 15.84 -19.57 4.95
C ASP A 72 14.96 -20.57 4.19
N ARG A 73 13.67 -20.70 4.55
CA ARG A 73 12.69 -21.53 3.83
C ARG A 73 12.53 -21.14 2.35
N PHE A 74 12.81 -19.88 2.02
CA PHE A 74 12.66 -19.32 0.68
C PHE A 74 13.97 -18.80 0.09
N LYS A 75 15.13 -19.27 0.59
CA LYS A 75 16.46 -18.79 0.19
C LYS A 75 16.80 -18.96 -1.29
N GLU A 76 16.14 -19.89 -1.97
CA GLU A 76 16.32 -20.14 -3.40
C GLU A 76 15.62 -19.07 -4.28
N LEU A 77 14.75 -18.24 -3.70
CA LEU A 77 14.07 -17.16 -4.40
C LEU A 77 14.91 -15.88 -4.39
N ASP A 78 14.70 -15.04 -5.40
CA ASP A 78 15.37 -13.76 -5.49
C ASP A 78 15.08 -12.88 -4.26
N PRO A 79 16.12 -12.28 -3.64
CA PRO A 79 15.95 -11.32 -2.56
C PRO A 79 15.19 -10.06 -3.02
N LEU A 80 14.34 -9.53 -2.14
CA LEU A 80 13.62 -8.29 -2.42
C LEU A 80 14.56 -7.10 -2.37
N LYS A 81 14.71 -6.42 -3.50
CA LYS A 81 15.45 -5.15 -3.61
C LYS A 81 14.47 -3.99 -3.46
N ILE A 82 14.57 -3.27 -2.36
CA ILE A 82 13.65 -2.16 -2.02
C ILE A 82 13.69 -1.05 -3.08
N ASP A 83 14.89 -0.72 -3.57
CA ASP A 83 15.13 0.38 -4.51
C ASP A 83 15.15 -0.07 -5.99
N ASP A 84 14.51 -1.20 -6.31
CA ASP A 84 14.44 -1.68 -7.69
C ASP A 84 13.58 -0.74 -8.57
N ARG A 85 14.15 -0.32 -9.70
CA ARG A 85 13.51 0.57 -10.68
C ARG A 85 12.22 -0.01 -11.26
N ARG A 86 12.07 -1.35 -11.26
CA ARG A 86 10.85 -2.04 -11.70
C ARG A 86 9.61 -1.57 -10.93
N PHE A 87 9.80 -1.08 -9.71
CA PHE A 87 8.73 -0.65 -8.81
C PHE A 87 8.40 0.85 -8.89
N ASP A 88 9.16 1.65 -9.64
CA ASP A 88 9.02 3.10 -9.68
C ASP A 88 7.69 3.58 -10.26
N GLY A 89 7.18 2.86 -11.27
CA GLY A 89 5.88 3.16 -11.89
C GLY A 89 4.74 3.04 -10.89
N TYR A 90 4.63 1.87 -10.25
CA TYR A 90 3.56 1.63 -9.27
C TYR A 90 3.76 2.45 -7.99
N TRP A 91 5.01 2.69 -7.56
CA TRP A 91 5.30 3.57 -6.43
C TRP A 91 4.73 4.98 -6.61
N ARG A 92 4.85 5.56 -7.82
CA ARG A 92 4.28 6.87 -8.13
C ARG A 92 2.77 6.90 -7.98
N ILE A 93 2.09 5.83 -8.41
CA ILE A 93 0.64 5.67 -8.28
C ILE A 93 0.26 5.53 -6.80
N ALA A 94 0.97 4.65 -6.08
CA ALA A 94 0.74 4.41 -4.65
C ALA A 94 0.93 5.68 -3.82
N LYS A 95 2.02 6.41 -4.05
CA LYS A 95 2.31 7.68 -3.36
C LYS A 95 1.22 8.73 -3.59
N LYS A 96 0.67 8.80 -4.81
CA LYS A 96 -0.45 9.70 -5.13
C LYS A 96 -1.75 9.29 -4.45
N LYS A 97 -2.07 7.99 -4.38
CA LYS A 97 -3.27 7.45 -3.71
C LYS A 97 -3.20 7.62 -2.18
N MET A 98 -2.03 7.39 -1.60
CA MET A 98 -1.83 7.38 -0.14
C MET A 98 -1.76 8.79 0.46
N GLY A 99 -1.25 9.78 -0.27
CA GLY A 99 -1.03 11.12 0.28
C GLY A 99 0.11 11.13 1.30
N ASN A 100 -0.11 11.78 2.45
CA ASN A 100 0.86 11.84 3.55
C ASN A 100 0.52 10.77 4.62
N PRO A 101 1.33 9.71 4.77
CA PRO A 101 1.11 8.69 5.80
C PRO A 101 1.23 9.26 7.21
N VAL A 102 0.41 8.76 8.13
CA VAL A 102 0.40 9.18 9.55
C VAL A 102 1.16 8.20 10.46
N HIS A 103 1.40 6.97 9.99
CA HIS A 103 2.14 5.91 10.70
C HIS A 103 3.08 5.17 9.74
N ASP A 104 4.17 5.83 9.36
CA ASP A 104 5.20 5.32 8.44
C ASP A 104 6.49 4.85 9.11
N GLU A 105 6.56 4.93 10.44
CA GLU A 105 7.70 4.46 11.23
C GLU A 105 8.04 3.00 10.88
N GLY A 106 9.28 2.77 10.44
CA GLY A 106 9.76 1.44 10.06
C GLY A 106 9.23 0.92 8.70
N LEU A 107 8.47 1.72 7.95
CA LEU A 107 7.96 1.33 6.65
C LEU A 107 8.83 1.84 5.50
N ASN A 108 9.22 0.92 4.62
CA ASN A 108 9.78 1.23 3.32
C ASN A 108 8.69 1.46 2.25
N ARG A 109 9.13 1.90 1.06
CA ARG A 109 8.26 2.13 -0.11
C ARG A 109 7.44 0.90 -0.53
N ILE A 110 7.96 -0.31 -0.33
CA ILE A 110 7.30 -1.56 -0.70
C ILE A 110 6.08 -1.78 0.20
N HIS A 111 6.21 -1.57 1.51
CA HIS A 111 5.06 -1.66 2.42
C HIS A 111 3.97 -0.67 2.01
N HIS A 112 4.31 0.56 1.66
CA HIS A 112 3.32 1.53 1.19
C HIS A 112 2.62 1.09 -0.10
N MET A 113 3.36 0.54 -1.06
CA MET A 113 2.78 -0.02 -2.29
C MET A 113 1.79 -1.14 -1.99
N LEU A 114 2.17 -2.09 -1.13
CA LEU A 114 1.31 -3.21 -0.72
C LEU A 114 0.09 -2.75 0.09
N ARG A 115 0.24 -1.72 0.93
CA ARG A 115 -0.89 -1.13 1.67
C ARG A 115 -1.89 -0.49 0.72
N VAL A 116 -1.44 0.27 -0.28
CA VAL A 116 -2.36 0.85 -1.28
C VAL A 116 -3.10 -0.25 -2.05
N PHE A 117 -2.43 -1.35 -2.39
CA PHE A 117 -3.09 -2.52 -2.96
C PHE A 117 -4.16 -3.08 -2.00
N ASP A 118 -3.84 -3.28 -0.71
CA ASP A 118 -4.78 -3.76 0.32
C ASP A 118 -6.03 -2.90 0.48
N MET A 119 -5.90 -1.58 0.30
CA MET A 119 -7.00 -0.61 0.42
C MET A 119 -7.86 -0.49 -0.84
N ASP A 120 -7.42 -1.04 -1.98
CA ASP A 120 -8.13 -0.88 -3.24
C ASP A 120 -9.31 -1.87 -3.32
N PRO A 121 -10.58 -1.43 -3.32
CA PRO A 121 -11.73 -2.33 -3.31
C PRO A 121 -11.97 -3.02 -4.67
N THR A 122 -11.35 -2.57 -5.76
CA THR A 122 -11.54 -3.15 -7.11
C THR A 122 -11.10 -4.61 -7.17
N TYR A 123 -10.06 -4.98 -6.42
CA TYR A 123 -9.48 -6.32 -6.40
C TYR A 123 -10.18 -7.28 -5.41
N GLY A 124 -11.36 -6.89 -4.93
CA GLY A 124 -12.18 -7.66 -3.99
C GLY A 124 -11.64 -7.65 -2.54
N PRO A 125 -12.37 -8.27 -1.60
CA PRO A 125 -12.05 -8.21 -0.17
C PRO A 125 -10.73 -8.89 0.14
N CYS A 126 -9.87 -8.27 0.95
CA CYS A 126 -8.57 -8.82 1.36
C CYS A 126 -8.65 -9.77 2.58
N ILE A 127 -9.85 -10.12 3.05
CA ILE A 127 -10.03 -10.90 4.27
C ILE A 127 -9.82 -12.38 3.99
N GLY A 128 -9.01 -13.04 4.83
CA GLY A 128 -8.78 -14.48 4.78
C GLY A 128 -7.86 -14.96 3.64
N LEU A 129 -7.21 -14.03 2.93
CA LEU A 129 -6.28 -14.34 1.84
C LEU A 129 -4.93 -13.68 2.09
N THR A 130 -3.87 -14.33 1.61
CA THR A 130 -2.58 -13.66 1.39
C THR A 130 -2.71 -12.61 0.28
N ARG A 131 -1.79 -11.64 0.25
CA ARG A 131 -1.76 -10.64 -0.81
C ARG A 131 -1.61 -11.28 -2.20
N LEU A 132 -0.89 -12.40 -2.30
CA LEU A 132 -0.66 -13.06 -3.58
C LEU A 132 -1.91 -13.80 -4.06
N GLU A 133 -2.61 -14.51 -3.18
CA GLU A 133 -3.89 -15.14 -3.52
C GLU A 133 -4.91 -14.08 -3.94
N ARG A 134 -4.94 -12.93 -3.25
CA ARG A 134 -5.79 -11.81 -3.64
C ARG A 134 -5.42 -11.27 -5.03
N TRP A 135 -4.13 -11.20 -5.36
CA TRP A 135 -3.66 -10.78 -6.68
C TRP A 135 -4.12 -11.74 -7.77
N HIS A 136 -3.96 -13.05 -7.58
CA HIS A 136 -4.44 -14.06 -8.53
C HIS A 136 -5.95 -14.01 -8.69
N ARG A 137 -6.69 -13.94 -7.58
CA ARG A 137 -8.16 -13.81 -7.62
C ARG A 137 -8.60 -12.57 -8.40
N ALA A 138 -7.94 -11.43 -8.21
CA ALA A 138 -8.20 -10.22 -8.98
C ALA A 138 -7.99 -10.42 -10.48
N LYS A 139 -6.94 -11.15 -10.87
CA LYS A 139 -6.61 -11.42 -12.28
C LYS A 139 -7.55 -12.45 -12.91
N ASP A 140 -7.85 -13.52 -12.17
CA ASP A 140 -8.51 -14.73 -12.69
C ASP A 140 -10.04 -14.67 -12.53
N ASP A 141 -10.56 -14.21 -11.39
CA ASP A 141 -12.00 -14.20 -11.10
C ASP A 141 -12.67 -12.88 -11.51
N PHE A 142 -11.96 -11.76 -11.36
CA PHE A 142 -12.50 -10.43 -11.62
C PHE A 142 -12.05 -9.85 -12.98
N GLU A 143 -11.15 -10.53 -13.70
CA GLU A 143 -10.56 -10.07 -14.96
C GLU A 143 -9.97 -8.64 -14.86
N GLU A 144 -9.57 -8.24 -13.66
CA GLU A 144 -8.98 -6.93 -13.41
C GLU A 144 -7.50 -6.93 -13.79
N ASP A 145 -6.90 -5.75 -13.85
CA ASP A 145 -5.45 -5.60 -14.05
C ASP A 145 -4.76 -5.17 -12.74
N PRO A 146 -4.53 -6.11 -11.80
CA PRO A 146 -3.79 -5.80 -10.60
C PRO A 146 -2.32 -5.48 -10.94
N PRO A 147 -1.66 -4.60 -10.18
CA PRO A 147 -0.32 -4.13 -10.54
C PRO A 147 0.69 -5.27 -10.54
N GLU A 148 1.39 -5.45 -11.66
CA GLU A 148 2.42 -6.49 -11.81
C GLU A 148 3.56 -6.37 -10.79
N ALA A 149 3.89 -5.13 -10.40
CA ALA A 149 4.86 -4.85 -9.34
C ALA A 149 4.54 -5.58 -8.04
N VAL A 150 3.25 -5.69 -7.67
CA VAL A 150 2.81 -6.38 -6.46
C VAL A 150 3.11 -7.87 -6.55
N ARG A 151 2.81 -8.52 -7.68
CA ARG A 151 3.15 -9.93 -7.89
C ARG A 151 4.64 -10.18 -7.78
N ILE A 152 5.45 -9.39 -8.49
CA ILE A 152 6.91 -9.52 -8.48
C ILE A 152 7.45 -9.40 -7.04
N ILE A 153 6.95 -8.45 -6.25
CA ILE A 153 7.33 -8.30 -4.83
C ILE A 153 6.98 -9.57 -4.04
N LEU A 154 5.76 -10.09 -4.21
CA LEU A 154 5.25 -11.23 -3.44
C LEU A 154 5.89 -12.56 -3.84
N GLU A 155 6.45 -12.65 -5.05
CA GLU A 155 7.22 -13.80 -5.54
C GLU A 155 8.67 -13.79 -5.05
N THR A 156 9.17 -12.70 -4.46
CA THR A 156 10.51 -12.66 -3.85
C THR A 156 10.59 -13.47 -2.55
N GLN A 157 11.82 -13.77 -2.11
CA GLN A 157 12.09 -14.41 -0.82
C GLN A 157 11.33 -13.72 0.32
N HIS A 158 11.40 -12.39 0.41
CA HIS A 158 10.79 -11.63 1.50
C HIS A 158 9.26 -11.62 1.38
N GLY A 159 8.75 -11.49 0.17
CA GLY A 159 7.32 -11.52 -0.14
C GLY A 159 6.63 -12.84 0.24
N ARG A 160 7.35 -13.96 0.10
CA ARG A 160 6.87 -15.29 0.50
C ARG A 160 7.09 -15.59 1.97
N ALA A 161 8.20 -15.14 2.54
CA ALA A 161 8.62 -15.53 3.88
C ALA A 161 7.96 -14.71 5.00
N LEU A 162 7.88 -13.39 4.83
CA LEU A 162 7.60 -12.49 5.94
C LEU A 162 6.17 -11.98 5.89
N ASP A 163 5.47 -12.05 7.01
CA ASP A 163 4.08 -11.63 7.11
C ASP A 163 3.88 -10.14 6.82
N GLU A 164 4.86 -9.28 7.12
CA GLU A 164 4.85 -7.85 6.78
C GLU A 164 4.65 -7.58 5.27
N TYR A 165 5.07 -8.51 4.40
CA TYR A 165 4.86 -8.45 2.95
C TYR A 165 3.77 -9.40 2.46
N ARG A 166 3.63 -10.58 3.05
CA ARG A 166 2.70 -11.62 2.59
C ARG A 166 1.25 -11.36 2.95
N LEU A 167 1.02 -10.80 4.14
CA LEU A 167 -0.29 -10.72 4.78
C LEU A 167 -0.88 -9.30 4.73
N PRO A 168 -2.16 -9.12 4.37
CA PRO A 168 -2.78 -7.81 4.29
C PRO A 168 -2.79 -7.09 5.65
N VAL A 169 -2.92 -5.75 5.63
CA VAL A 169 -2.89 -4.92 6.86
C VAL A 169 -3.90 -5.40 7.91
N TYR A 170 -5.03 -5.93 7.48
CA TYR A 170 -6.13 -6.35 8.35
C TYR A 170 -6.03 -7.79 8.87
N SER A 171 -5.08 -8.59 8.38
CA SER A 171 -4.89 -9.96 8.86
C SER A 171 -3.90 -10.05 10.01
N SER A 172 -3.45 -8.91 10.56
CA SER A 172 -2.76 -8.91 11.86
C SER A 172 -3.77 -9.29 12.94
N THR A 173 -4.00 -10.59 13.08
CA THR A 173 -4.74 -11.16 14.19
C THR A 173 -3.84 -11.13 15.43
N PHE A 174 -4.21 -10.31 16.40
CA PHE A 174 -4.05 -10.58 17.83
C PHE A 174 -2.67 -11.10 18.28
N GLY A 175 -1.72 -10.18 18.47
CA GLY A 175 -0.45 -10.47 19.12
C GLY A 175 -0.11 -9.53 20.29
N GLY A 176 -1.08 -8.85 20.91
CA GLY A 176 -0.74 -7.81 21.88
C GLY A 176 -1.86 -7.13 22.67
N TRP A 177 -2.96 -7.82 22.99
CA TRP A 177 -3.80 -7.41 24.12
C TRP A 177 -3.75 -8.54 25.14
N GLY A 178 -2.60 -8.65 25.82
CA GLY A 178 -2.49 -9.46 27.02
C GLY A 178 -3.29 -8.80 28.13
N LEU A 179 -4.38 -9.46 28.52
CA LEU A 179 -5.03 -9.25 29.81
C LEU A 179 -4.28 -10.04 30.88
#